data_AF-A0A850RAF4-F1
#
_entry.id   AF-A0A850RAF4-F1
#
_cell.length_a   1.000
_cell.length_b   1.000
_cell.length_c   1.000
_cell.angle_alpha   90.00
_cell.angle_beta   90.00
_cell.angle_gamma   90.00
#
_symmetry.space_group_name_H-M   'P 1'
#
loop_
_entity.id
_entity.type
_entity.pdbx_description
1 polymer ?
#
loop_
_entity_poly.entity_id
_entity_poly.type
_entity_poly.pdbx_seq_one_letter_code
_entity_poly.pdbx_strand_id
1 'polypeptide(L)'
;MFKLTELSTAGYRSFPDRLDLDLRPLTLFYGRNNAGKSTALRLLPILADSVADAATSPFDISRVAGPDASFLDVPTRIGAVRRKQITLELGWTDAAGGGCRDKFVLKYIDEADQTIVTQYQCFMSDGMVFEIAALPWPDHATYRITTGCDGAMEQIVQPRFTGLVPADDQTLPPALSALRERLLQLRGHIQWLHSGRGCQPRL
;
A
#
# COMPACT_ATOMS: atom_id res chain seq x y z
N MET A 1 -15.25 -10.03 9.62
CA MET A 1 -13.92 -10.29 9.02
C MET A 1 -13.92 -9.67 7.63
N PHE A 2 -12.94 -8.82 7.34
CA PHE A 2 -12.80 -8.20 6.02
C PHE A 2 -11.87 -9.05 5.14
N LYS A 3 -12.18 -9.14 3.85
CA LYS A 3 -11.35 -9.79 2.84
C LYS A 3 -10.92 -8.75 1.80
N LEU A 4 -9.66 -8.79 1.40
CA LEU A 4 -9.15 -7.96 0.31
C LEU A 4 -9.78 -8.45 -1.01
N THR A 5 -10.46 -7.55 -1.71
CA THR A 5 -11.19 -7.83 -2.97
C THR A 5 -10.75 -6.94 -4.11
N GLU A 6 -10.09 -5.82 -3.85
CA GLU A 6 -9.55 -4.92 -4.86
C GLU A 6 -8.17 -4.40 -4.42
N LEU A 7 -7.27 -4.26 -5.38
CA LEU A 7 -5.95 -3.66 -5.20
C LEU A 7 -5.70 -2.69 -6.35
N SER A 8 -5.54 -1.42 -6.04
CA SER A 8 -5.30 -0.40 -7.05
C SER A 8 -4.03 0.39 -6.77
N THR A 9 -3.38 0.86 -7.84
CA THR A 9 -2.20 1.70 -7.72
C THR A 9 -2.14 2.74 -8.82
N ALA A 10 -1.49 3.87 -8.57
CA ALA A 10 -1.18 4.87 -9.59
C ALA A 10 0.28 5.30 -9.47
N GLY A 11 0.90 5.61 -10.61
CA GLY A 11 2.30 5.99 -10.69
C GLY A 11 3.27 4.82 -10.45
N TYR A 12 2.85 3.58 -10.66
CA TYR A 12 3.64 2.38 -10.38
C TYR A 12 4.29 1.81 -11.66
N ARG A 13 5.62 1.90 -11.77
CA ARG A 13 6.43 1.29 -12.84
C ARG A 13 5.90 1.55 -14.25
N SER A 14 5.26 0.56 -14.88
CA SER A 14 4.72 0.63 -16.24
C SER A 14 3.34 1.28 -16.31
N PHE A 15 2.75 1.63 -15.17
CA PHE A 15 1.39 2.15 -15.02
C PHE A 15 1.47 3.59 -14.48
N PRO A 16 1.59 4.60 -15.37
CA PRO A 16 1.57 6.00 -14.95
C PRO A 16 0.21 6.40 -14.38
N ASP A 17 -0.86 5.89 -14.97
CA ASP A 17 -2.25 6.08 -14.55
C ASP A 17 -2.70 5.00 -13.56
N ARG A 18 -3.95 5.10 -13.12
CA ARG A 18 -4.58 4.14 -12.21
C ARG A 18 -4.65 2.75 -12.86
N LEU A 19 -4.13 1.75 -12.14
CA LEU A 19 -4.30 0.32 -12.38
C LEU A 19 -5.23 -0.22 -11.29
N ASP A 20 -6.33 -0.85 -11.68
CA ASP A 20 -7.26 -1.51 -10.79
C ASP A 20 -7.16 -3.04 -10.96
N LEU A 21 -7.01 -3.77 -9.86
CA LEU A 21 -6.95 -5.24 -9.84
C LEU A 21 -8.08 -5.79 -8.96
N ASP A 22 -9.10 -6.34 -9.60
CA ASP A 22 -10.13 -7.12 -8.93
C ASP A 22 -9.59 -8.50 -8.52
N LEU A 23 -9.63 -8.79 -7.23
CA LEU A 23 -9.24 -10.08 -6.66
C LEU A 23 -10.46 -10.98 -6.53
N ARG A 24 -10.65 -11.85 -7.52
CA ARG A 24 -11.66 -12.93 -7.52
C ARG A 24 -11.01 -14.24 -7.07
N PRO A 25 -11.81 -15.25 -6.63
CA PRO A 25 -11.30 -16.56 -6.24
C PRO A 25 -10.33 -17.19 -7.24
N LEU A 26 -10.52 -16.92 -8.53
CA LEU A 26 -9.54 -17.16 -9.58
C LEU A 26 -9.40 -15.90 -10.44
N THR A 27 -8.18 -15.35 -10.48
CA THR A 27 -7.85 -14.16 -11.27
C THR A 27 -6.74 -14.50 -12.25
N LEU A 28 -7.02 -14.46 -13.56
CA LEU A 28 -6.07 -14.83 -14.62
C LEU A 28 -5.49 -13.59 -15.29
N PHE A 29 -4.17 -13.47 -15.29
CA PHE A 29 -3.44 -12.37 -15.94
C PHE A 29 -2.94 -12.82 -17.32
N TYR A 30 -3.55 -12.31 -18.38
CA TYR A 30 -3.17 -12.57 -19.77
C TYR A 30 -2.98 -11.27 -20.55
N GLY A 31 -2.30 -11.34 -21.69
CA GLY A 31 -1.99 -10.18 -22.53
C GLY A 31 -0.61 -10.28 -23.18
N ARG A 32 -0.27 -9.29 -24.03
CA ARG A 32 1.00 -9.27 -24.77
C ARG A 32 2.22 -9.32 -23.85
N ASN A 33 3.33 -9.86 -24.36
CA ASN A 33 4.62 -9.76 -23.67
C ASN A 33 4.96 -8.28 -23.43
N ASN A 34 5.62 -8.00 -22.31
CA ASN A 34 5.99 -6.64 -21.90
C ASN A 34 4.83 -5.68 -21.62
N ALA A 35 3.58 -6.15 -21.53
CA ALA A 35 2.42 -5.34 -21.14
C ALA A 35 2.35 -5.02 -19.62
N GLY A 36 3.42 -5.28 -18.86
CA GLY A 36 3.43 -5.03 -17.41
C GLY A 36 2.77 -6.09 -16.53
N LYS A 37 2.38 -7.26 -17.07
CA LYS A 37 1.70 -8.33 -16.29
C LYS A 37 2.48 -8.75 -15.03
N SER A 38 3.77 -9.06 -15.18
CA SER A 38 4.62 -9.44 -14.05
C SER A 38 4.80 -8.30 -13.05
N THR A 39 4.78 -7.06 -13.54
CA THR A 39 4.83 -5.86 -12.70
C THR A 39 3.56 -5.75 -11.86
N ALA A 40 2.37 -5.85 -12.47
CA ALA A 40 1.09 -5.86 -11.75
C ALA A 40 1.02 -7.01 -10.72
N LEU A 41 1.41 -8.22 -11.11
CA LEU A 41 1.43 -9.38 -10.21
C LEU A 41 2.33 -9.21 -8.98
N ARG A 42 3.44 -8.47 -9.11
CA ARG A 42 4.36 -8.20 -7.99
C ARG A 42 3.77 -7.27 -6.92
N LEU A 43 2.67 -6.56 -7.19
CA LEU A 43 2.00 -5.76 -6.17
C LEU A 43 1.52 -6.61 -4.99
N LEU A 44 1.08 -7.85 -5.25
CA LEU A 44 0.61 -8.75 -4.20
C LEU A 44 1.72 -9.15 -3.21
N PRO A 45 2.86 -9.72 -3.63
CA PRO A 45 3.93 -10.02 -2.69
C PRO A 45 4.56 -8.76 -2.06
N ILE A 46 4.63 -7.64 -2.79
CA ILE A 46 5.07 -6.36 -2.19
C ILE A 46 4.13 -5.92 -1.07
N LEU A 47 2.81 -6.02 -1.27
CA LEU A 47 1.82 -5.74 -0.24
C LEU A 47 2.01 -6.67 0.97
N ALA A 48 2.25 -7.97 0.72
CA ALA A 48 2.51 -8.94 1.78
C ALA A 48 3.75 -8.57 2.62
N ASP A 49 4.83 -8.14 1.97
CA ASP A 49 6.05 -7.70 2.63
C ASP A 49 5.85 -6.37 3.35
N SER A 50 5.07 -5.45 2.76
CA SER A 50 4.77 -4.13 3.35
C SER A 50 3.89 -4.21 4.59
N VAL A 51 3.16 -5.32 4.80
CA VAL A 51 2.40 -5.54 6.04
C VAL A 51 3.11 -6.46 7.04
N ALA A 52 4.25 -7.06 6.68
CA ALA A 52 4.96 -7.98 7.55
C ALA A 52 5.55 -7.29 8.79
N ASP A 53 5.79 -8.06 9.87
CA ASP A 53 6.44 -7.51 11.09
C ASP A 53 7.86 -7.00 10.84
N ALA A 54 8.54 -7.58 9.86
CA ALA A 54 9.90 -7.19 9.45
C ALA A 54 9.90 -6.13 8.35
N ALA A 55 8.76 -5.51 8.03
CA ALA A 55 8.69 -4.48 7.00
C ALA A 55 9.55 -3.27 7.38
N THR A 56 10.43 -2.88 6.47
CA THR A 56 11.37 -1.78 6.64
C THR A 56 10.91 -0.49 5.97
N SER A 57 9.87 -0.57 5.13
CA SER A 57 9.32 0.54 4.37
C SER A 57 7.82 0.37 4.13
N PRO A 58 7.02 1.46 4.05
CA PRO A 58 5.61 1.40 3.67
C PRO A 58 5.33 0.76 2.30
N PHE A 59 6.34 0.66 1.43
CA PHE A 59 6.24 -0.12 0.21
C PHE A 59 7.49 -0.98 0.09
N ASP A 60 7.52 -2.05 0.87
CA ASP A 60 8.69 -2.91 1.01
C ASP A 60 8.83 -3.85 -0.18
N ILE A 61 9.85 -3.59 -1.00
CA ILE A 61 10.17 -4.40 -2.19
C ILE A 61 11.36 -5.33 -1.96
N SER A 62 11.96 -5.32 -0.76
CA SER A 62 13.27 -5.94 -0.50
C SER A 62 13.28 -7.45 -0.79
N ARG A 63 12.20 -8.17 -0.46
CA ARG A 63 12.13 -9.62 -0.70
C ARG A 63 11.72 -9.95 -2.14
N VAL A 64 10.95 -9.09 -2.79
CA VAL A 64 10.49 -9.30 -4.18
C VAL A 64 11.57 -8.93 -5.21
N ALA A 65 12.31 -7.86 -4.96
CA ALA A 65 13.28 -7.29 -5.90
C ALA A 65 14.74 -7.49 -5.47
N GLY A 66 15.00 -7.90 -4.23
CA GLY A 66 16.33 -8.06 -3.66
C GLY A 66 16.69 -6.95 -2.68
N PRO A 67 17.71 -7.16 -1.83
CA PRO A 67 18.09 -6.25 -0.75
C PRO A 67 18.58 -4.88 -1.24
N ASP A 68 19.12 -4.80 -2.46
CA ASP A 68 19.63 -3.55 -3.05
C ASP A 68 18.54 -2.72 -3.74
N ALA A 69 17.29 -3.21 -3.77
CA ALA A 69 16.20 -2.53 -4.45
C ALA A 69 15.66 -1.37 -3.61
N SER A 70 15.54 -0.19 -4.22
CA SER A 70 15.03 1.02 -3.56
C SER A 70 13.61 1.36 -4.01
N PHE A 71 12.84 2.00 -3.13
CA PHE A 71 11.56 2.62 -3.52
C PHE A 71 11.73 3.55 -4.71
N LEU A 72 12.87 4.22 -4.89
CA LEU A 72 13.13 5.10 -6.04
C LEU A 72 13.04 4.39 -7.40
N ASP A 73 13.15 3.06 -7.44
CA ASP A 73 12.93 2.29 -8.64
C ASP A 73 11.45 2.09 -8.97
N VAL A 74 10.57 2.18 -7.98
CA VAL A 74 9.14 1.85 -8.06
C VAL A 74 8.33 2.87 -8.87
N PRO A 75 8.43 4.19 -8.62
CA PRO A 75 7.64 5.15 -9.36
C PRO A 75 7.82 5.04 -10.88
N THR A 76 6.74 5.33 -11.59
CA THR A 76 6.76 5.37 -13.06
C THR A 76 7.84 6.32 -13.55
N ARG A 77 8.55 5.90 -14.59
CA ARG A 77 9.52 6.73 -15.31
C ARG A 77 8.89 7.35 -16.58
N ILE A 78 7.61 7.04 -16.84
CA ILE A 78 6.86 7.51 -17.99
C ILE A 78 6.16 8.83 -17.60
N GLY A 79 6.38 9.88 -18.38
CA GLY A 79 5.78 11.21 -18.17
C GLY A 79 6.82 12.30 -17.91
N ALA A 80 6.37 13.56 -17.93
CA ALA A 80 7.24 14.74 -17.84
C ALA A 80 7.75 15.03 -16.42
N VAL A 81 7.03 14.59 -15.38
CA VAL A 81 7.38 14.84 -13.97
C VAL A 81 7.61 13.52 -13.27
N ARG A 82 8.88 13.23 -12.91
CA ARG A 82 9.21 12.10 -12.04
C ARG A 82 8.81 12.42 -10.61
N ARG A 83 7.64 11.94 -10.20
CA ARG A 83 7.21 12.00 -8.81
C ARG A 83 7.82 10.83 -8.06
N LYS A 84 8.47 11.09 -6.93
CA LYS A 84 8.97 10.05 -6.01
C LYS A 84 7.83 9.55 -5.12
N GLN A 85 6.70 9.21 -5.75
CA GLN A 85 5.44 8.95 -5.07
C GLN A 85 4.62 7.93 -5.86
N ILE A 86 3.88 7.09 -5.13
CA ILE A 86 2.82 6.24 -5.68
C ILE A 86 1.56 6.38 -4.84
N THR A 87 0.42 6.00 -5.43
CA THR A 87 -0.81 5.76 -4.68
C THR A 87 -1.07 4.27 -4.63
N LEU A 88 -1.52 3.78 -3.47
CA LEU A 88 -1.95 2.41 -3.23
C LEU A 88 -3.35 2.45 -2.62
N GLU A 89 -4.29 1.70 -3.16
CA GLU A 89 -5.67 1.62 -2.65
C GLU A 89 -6.04 0.15 -2.46
N LEU A 90 -6.60 -0.16 -1.29
CA LEU A 90 -7.01 -1.50 -0.89
C LEU A 90 -8.52 -1.50 -0.69
N GLY A 91 -9.23 -2.32 -1.47
CA GLY A 91 -10.67 -2.53 -1.32
C GLY A 91 -10.95 -3.78 -0.53
N TRP A 92 -11.86 -3.66 0.44
CA TRP A 92 -12.22 -4.72 1.36
C TRP A 92 -13.71 -4.96 1.34
N THR A 93 -14.10 -6.21 1.59
CA THR A 93 -15.49 -6.60 1.76
C THR A 93 -15.64 -7.45 3.01
N ASP A 94 -16.64 -7.14 3.84
CA ASP A 94 -16.99 -7.96 5.00
C ASP A 94 -17.92 -9.14 4.60
N ALA A 95 -18.30 -9.96 5.60
CA ALA A 95 -19.21 -11.08 5.38
C ALA A 95 -20.68 -10.66 5.15
N ALA A 96 -21.05 -9.45 5.52
CA ALA A 96 -22.40 -8.87 5.35
C ALA A 96 -22.55 -8.09 4.03
N GLY A 97 -21.47 -7.97 3.23
CA GLY A 97 -21.43 -7.20 1.99
C GLY A 97 -21.06 -5.72 2.17
N GLY A 98 -20.73 -5.29 3.39
CA GLY A 98 -20.17 -3.97 3.68
C GLY A 98 -18.79 -3.79 3.05
N GLY A 99 -18.62 -2.71 2.30
CA GLY A 99 -17.37 -2.37 1.64
C GLY A 99 -16.63 -1.24 2.36
N CYS A 100 -15.30 -1.35 2.46
CA CYS A 100 -14.45 -0.22 2.83
C CYS A 100 -13.23 -0.14 1.91
N ARG A 101 -12.69 1.06 1.73
CA ARG A 101 -11.50 1.31 0.93
C ARG A 101 -10.47 2.11 1.72
N ASP A 102 -9.24 1.64 1.70
CA ASP A 102 -8.09 2.27 2.34
C ASP A 102 -7.13 2.78 1.26
N LYS A 103 -6.96 4.10 1.17
CA LYS A 103 -6.09 4.73 0.18
C LYS A 103 -4.87 5.33 0.87
N PHE A 104 -3.71 5.03 0.35
CA PHE A 104 -2.41 5.49 0.80
C PHE A 104 -1.72 6.29 -0.30
N VAL A 105 -1.10 7.39 0.11
CA VAL A 105 -0.12 8.08 -0.70
C VAL A 105 1.25 7.84 -0.07
N LEU A 106 2.14 7.20 -0.83
CA LEU A 106 3.47 6.83 -0.37
C LEU A 106 4.48 7.69 -1.10
N LYS A 107 5.33 8.41 -0.37
CA LYS A 107 6.31 9.34 -0.93
C LYS A 107 7.67 9.10 -0.31
N TYR A 108 8.70 9.16 -1.13
CA TYR A 108 10.08 9.20 -0.68
C TYR A 108 10.52 10.63 -0.41
N ILE A 109 11.09 10.86 0.76
CA ILE A 109 11.63 12.15 1.20
C ILE A 109 13.16 12.07 1.09
N ASP A 110 13.73 12.93 0.25
CA ASP A 110 15.16 12.95 -0.04
C ASP A 110 15.99 13.32 1.18
N GLU A 111 15.54 14.32 1.93
CA GLU A 111 16.19 14.84 3.12
C GLU A 111 16.26 13.81 4.26
N ALA A 112 15.37 12.82 4.21
CA ALA A 112 15.19 11.81 5.23
C ALA A 112 15.68 10.42 4.81
N ASP A 113 16.05 10.25 3.53
CA ASP A 113 16.37 8.99 2.88
C ASP A 113 15.37 7.85 3.22
N GLN A 114 14.07 8.18 3.22
CA GLN A 114 13.03 7.22 3.61
C GLN A 114 11.73 7.42 2.84
N THR A 115 10.97 6.32 2.71
CA THR A 115 9.60 6.34 2.21
C THR A 115 8.65 6.42 3.38
N ILE A 116 7.67 7.32 3.29
CA ILE A 116 6.64 7.50 4.32
C ILE A 116 5.25 7.42 3.71
N VAL A 117 4.26 7.17 4.57
CA VAL A 117 2.85 7.39 4.24
C VAL A 117 2.58 8.87 4.37
N THR A 118 2.48 9.63 3.28
CA THR A 118 2.17 11.07 3.38
C THR A 118 0.70 11.33 3.61
N GLN A 119 -0.17 10.43 3.18
CA GLN A 119 -1.61 10.57 3.32
C GLN A 119 -2.25 9.20 3.42
N TYR A 120 -3.23 9.06 4.31
CA TYR A 120 -4.13 7.92 4.37
C TYR A 120 -5.58 8.40 4.42
N GLN A 121 -6.44 7.78 3.63
CA GLN A 121 -7.87 8.07 3.55
C GLN A 121 -8.65 6.76 3.69
N CYS A 122 -9.65 6.76 4.56
CA CYS A 122 -10.59 5.65 4.73
C CYS A 122 -11.95 6.05 4.17
N PHE A 123 -12.48 5.20 3.29
CA PHE A 123 -13.79 5.34 2.70
C PHE A 123 -14.67 4.18 3.16
N MET A 124 -15.85 4.49 3.70
CA MET A 124 -16.92 3.53 3.97
C MET A 124 -18.00 3.67 2.89
N SER A 125 -19.07 2.87 2.97
CA SER A 125 -20.20 2.93 2.04
C SER A 125 -20.77 4.34 1.83
N ASP A 126 -20.71 5.19 2.84
CA ASP A 126 -21.36 6.49 2.88
C ASP A 126 -20.41 7.65 2.47
N GLY A 127 -19.18 7.34 2.07
CA GLY A 127 -18.18 8.31 1.64
C GLY A 127 -16.87 8.26 2.44
N MET A 128 -16.09 9.34 2.33
CA MET A 128 -14.84 9.48 3.10
C MET A 128 -15.16 9.74 4.57
N VAL A 129 -14.64 8.88 5.44
CA VAL A 129 -14.91 8.96 6.89
C VAL A 129 -13.74 9.59 7.64
N PHE A 130 -12.52 9.35 7.15
CA PHE A 130 -11.31 9.69 7.87
C PHE A 130 -10.17 9.99 6.91
N GLU A 131 -9.44 11.06 7.20
CA GLU A 131 -8.21 11.43 6.52
C GLU A 131 -7.11 11.74 7.53
N ILE A 132 -5.90 11.32 7.20
CA ILE A 132 -4.70 11.71 7.91
C ILE A 132 -3.62 12.10 6.91
N ALA A 133 -2.96 13.23 7.13
CA ALA A 133 -1.91 13.75 6.26
C ALA A 133 -0.67 14.12 7.07
N ALA A 134 0.50 13.65 6.64
CA ALA A 134 1.78 14.03 7.22
C ALA A 134 2.04 15.52 7.02
N LEU A 135 2.60 16.18 8.02
CA LEU A 135 3.07 17.55 7.88
C LEU A 135 4.26 17.59 6.91
N PRO A 136 4.53 18.74 6.26
CA PRO A 136 5.72 18.90 5.45
C PRO A 136 7.00 18.70 6.28
N TRP A 137 8.09 18.34 5.59
CA TRP A 137 9.42 18.33 6.19
C TRP A 137 9.72 19.67 6.88
N PRO A 138 10.32 19.68 8.10
CA PRO A 138 10.95 18.56 8.81
C PRO A 138 10.02 17.71 9.70
N ASP A 139 8.73 18.07 9.80
CA ASP A 139 7.80 17.47 10.77
C ASP A 139 6.99 16.31 10.20
N HIS A 140 7.49 15.60 9.18
CA HIS A 140 6.77 14.55 8.44
C HIS A 140 6.45 13.28 9.25
N ALA A 141 6.98 13.18 10.47
CA ALA A 141 6.56 12.17 11.45
C ALA A 141 5.27 12.56 12.20
N THR A 142 4.85 13.81 12.06
CA THR A 142 3.63 14.38 12.65
C THR A 142 2.55 14.45 11.59
N TYR A 143 1.32 14.12 11.98
CA TYR A 143 0.20 14.01 11.07
C TYR A 143 -0.98 14.82 11.58
N ARG A 144 -1.66 15.49 10.66
CA ARG A 144 -2.96 16.12 10.87
C ARG A 144 -4.05 15.13 10.53
N ILE A 145 -4.94 14.87 11.48
CA ILE A 145 -6.16 14.09 11.29
C ILE A 145 -7.32 15.03 10.99
N THR A 146 -8.16 14.63 10.04
CA THR A 146 -9.45 15.24 9.77
C THR A 146 -10.51 14.13 9.80
N THR A 147 -11.48 14.24 10.71
CA THR A 147 -12.58 13.26 10.86
C THR A 147 -13.91 13.87 10.44
N GLY A 148 -14.70 13.15 9.65
CA GLY A 148 -16.06 13.52 9.24
C GLY A 148 -16.15 14.36 7.95
N CYS A 149 -17.38 14.47 7.42
CA CYS A 149 -17.67 15.17 6.16
C CYS A 149 -17.51 16.70 6.23
N ASP A 150 -17.54 17.29 7.44
CA ASP A 150 -17.52 18.75 7.68
C ASP A 150 -16.31 19.24 8.51
N GLY A 151 -15.23 18.46 8.61
CA GLY A 151 -13.95 18.94 9.18
C GLY A 151 -13.98 19.32 10.66
N ALA A 152 -14.91 18.79 11.45
CA ALA A 152 -15.22 19.32 12.79
C ALA A 152 -14.17 19.00 13.88
N MET A 153 -13.22 18.09 13.66
CA MET A 153 -12.13 17.83 14.60
C MET A 153 -10.80 17.65 13.87
N GLU A 154 -9.91 18.63 14.06
CA GLU A 154 -8.49 18.52 13.72
C GLU A 154 -7.71 18.07 14.95
N GLN A 155 -6.98 16.97 14.82
CA GLN A 155 -6.06 16.49 15.86
C GLN A 155 -4.68 16.27 15.24
N ILE A 156 -3.64 16.57 16.01
CA ILE A 156 -2.26 16.28 15.64
C ILE A 156 -1.79 15.04 16.39
N VAL A 157 -1.24 14.07 15.65
CA VAL A 157 -0.72 12.81 16.19
C VAL A 157 0.62 12.46 15.55
N GLN A 158 1.39 11.58 16.19
CA GLN A 158 2.66 11.04 15.66
C GLN A 158 2.59 9.51 15.56
N PRO A 159 1.76 8.96 14.66
CA PRO A 159 1.64 7.52 14.49
C PRO A 159 2.96 6.96 13.96
N ARG A 160 3.43 5.90 14.58
CA ARG A 160 4.55 5.11 14.05
C ARG A 160 3.99 4.06 13.10
N PHE A 161 4.72 3.75 12.05
CA PHE A 161 4.36 2.69 11.10
C PHE A 161 5.47 1.65 11.04
N THR A 162 5.07 0.38 10.95
CA THR A 162 5.93 -0.73 10.57
C THR A 162 5.43 -1.22 9.22
N GLY A 163 6.14 -0.82 8.16
CA GLY A 163 5.61 -0.90 6.81
C GLY A 163 4.35 -0.05 6.64
N LEU A 164 3.25 -0.65 6.18
CA LEU A 164 1.93 -0.02 6.08
C LEU A 164 1.14 -0.08 7.39
N VAL A 165 1.55 -0.91 8.35
CA VAL A 165 0.78 -1.18 9.57
C VAL A 165 1.07 -0.08 10.59
N PRO A 166 0.07 0.70 11.03
CA PRO A 166 0.23 1.59 12.17
C PRO A 166 0.64 0.77 13.40
N ALA A 167 1.57 1.29 14.21
CA ALA A 167 2.01 0.66 15.46
C ALA A 167 0.85 0.48 16.44
N ASP A 168 1.04 -0.30 17.51
CA ASP A 168 0.04 -0.35 18.58
C ASP A 168 0.27 0.83 19.51
N ASP A 169 -0.68 1.77 19.55
CA ASP A 169 -0.64 2.89 20.48
C ASP A 169 -2.08 3.16 20.96
N GLN A 170 -2.25 3.29 22.27
CA GLN A 170 -3.55 3.55 22.89
C GLN A 170 -4.15 4.89 22.47
N THR A 171 -3.34 5.78 21.88
CA THR A 171 -3.76 7.09 21.36
C THR A 171 -4.22 7.06 19.90
N LEU A 172 -4.24 5.89 19.24
CA LEU A 172 -4.64 5.81 17.84
C LEU A 172 -6.14 6.06 17.66
N PRO A 173 -6.52 6.90 16.68
CA PRO A 173 -7.89 7.06 16.26
C PRO A 173 -8.52 5.71 15.86
N PRO A 174 -9.82 5.49 16.12
CA PRO A 174 -10.51 4.24 15.79
C PRO A 174 -10.33 3.78 14.34
N ALA A 175 -10.24 4.72 13.39
CA ALA A 175 -10.03 4.42 11.97
C ALA A 175 -8.65 3.81 11.68
N LEU A 176 -7.60 4.23 12.40
CA LEU A 176 -6.27 3.64 12.28
C LEU A 176 -6.16 2.29 13.00
N SER A 177 -6.85 2.12 14.13
CA SER A 177 -6.96 0.82 14.79
C SER A 177 -7.68 -0.20 13.90
N ALA A 178 -8.80 0.21 13.27
CA ALA A 178 -9.50 -0.63 12.30
C ALA A 178 -8.65 -0.96 11.06
N LEU A 179 -7.85 0.00 10.58
CA LEU A 179 -6.88 -0.24 9.50
C LEU A 179 -5.84 -1.29 9.92
N ARG A 180 -5.23 -1.10 11.10
CA ARG A 180 -4.25 -2.03 11.66
C ARG A 180 -4.83 -3.45 11.70
N GLU A 181 -6.04 -3.63 12.22
CA GLU A 181 -6.70 -4.93 12.23
C GLU A 181 -6.85 -5.55 10.83
N ARG A 182 -7.28 -4.78 9.83
CA ARG A 182 -7.42 -5.26 8.44
C ARG A 182 -6.07 -5.68 7.84
N LEU A 183 -5.03 -4.86 8.02
CA LEU A 183 -3.69 -5.16 7.50
C LEU A 183 -3.03 -6.34 8.22
N LEU A 184 -3.24 -6.47 9.53
CA LEU A 184 -2.78 -7.63 10.30
C LEU A 184 -3.50 -8.91 9.85
N GLN A 185 -4.80 -8.84 9.58
CA GLN A 185 -5.56 -9.96 9.02
C GLN A 185 -5.09 -10.34 7.61
N LEU A 186 -4.51 -9.42 6.83
CA LEU A 186 -3.96 -9.76 5.52
C LEU A 186 -2.68 -10.61 5.62
N ARG A 187 -1.98 -10.59 6.75
CA ARG A 187 -0.74 -11.35 6.94
C ARG A 187 -1.00 -12.84 6.78
N GLY A 188 -0.19 -13.49 5.96
CA GLY A 188 -0.30 -14.93 5.67
C GLY A 188 -1.41 -15.30 4.67
N HIS A 189 -2.26 -14.36 4.26
CA HIS A 189 -3.28 -14.60 3.22
C HIS A 189 -2.72 -14.47 1.80
N ILE A 190 -1.62 -13.72 1.62
CA ILE A 190 -0.91 -13.65 0.35
C ILE A 190 0.24 -14.65 0.39
N GLN A 191 0.12 -15.71 -0.40
CA GLN A 191 1.19 -16.69 -0.61
C GLN A 191 1.73 -16.57 -2.02
N TRP A 192 3.04 -16.35 -2.14
CA TRP A 192 3.70 -16.22 -3.43
C TRP A 192 4.46 -17.49 -3.78
N LEU A 193 3.98 -18.20 -4.79
CA LEU A 193 4.61 -19.42 -5.28
C LEU A 193 5.67 -19.06 -6.32
N HIS A 194 6.92 -19.32 -6.00
CA HIS A 194 8.03 -19.14 -6.93
C HIS A 194 8.12 -20.33 -7.89
N SER A 195 8.31 -20.06 -9.18
CA SER A 195 8.68 -21.14 -10.11
C SER A 195 10.12 -21.58 -9.82
N GLY A 196 10.29 -22.78 -9.27
CA GLY A 196 11.60 -23.44 -9.25
C GLY A 196 11.99 -23.81 -10.67
N ARG A 197 12.79 -22.98 -11.35
CA ARG A 197 13.43 -23.42 -12.60
C ARG A 197 14.60 -24.32 -12.21
N GLY A 198 14.36 -25.62 -12.17
CA GLY A 198 15.45 -26.59 -12.14
C GLY A 198 16.34 -26.37 -13.35
N CYS A 199 17.63 -26.13 -13.13
CA CYS A 199 18.61 -26.14 -14.21
C CYS A 199 18.52 -27.53 -14.85
N GLN A 200 18.20 -27.62 -16.15
CA GLN A 200 18.23 -28.92 -16.81
C GLN A 200 19.64 -29.50 -16.66
N PRO A 201 19.79 -30.75 -16.18
CA PRO A 201 21.11 -31.38 -16.13
C PRO A 201 21.68 -31.36 -17.55
N ARG A 202 22.88 -30.80 -17.70
CA ARG A 202 23.63 -30.89 -18.94
C ARG A 202 23.93 -32.38 -19.16
N LEU A 203 23.26 -32.98 -20.14
CA LEU A 203 23.60 -34.31 -20.67
C LEU A 203 24.90 -34.23 -21.46
#